data_AF-A0A4S2MV42-F1
#
_entry.id   AF-A0A4S2MV42-F1
#
_cell.length_a   1.000
_cell.length_b   1.000
_cell.length_c   1.000
_cell.angle_alpha   90.00
_cell.angle_beta   90.00
_cell.angle_gamma   90.00
#
_symmetry.space_group_name_H-M   'P 1'
#
loop_
_entity.id
_entity.type
_entity.pdbx_description
1 polymer ?
#
loop_
_entity_poly.entity_id
_entity_poly.type
_entity_poly.pdbx_seq_one_letter_code
_entity_poly.pdbx_strand_id
1 'polypeptide(L)'
;MTPPTKTQILHAYRHLYRAGMAAVHYAVPARYDMGNKLQRAFRNEPIENFDQERIDNTVNFLWVAARENGIEHKIVKNLCVVDYWRYSGRRRSQAFRNDPEQLMSLSAYNSYTENIGYLNETMKLALR
;
A
#
# COMPACT_ATOMS: atom_id res chain seq x y z
N MET A 1 -15.39 20.66 7.37
CA MET A 1 -13.99 20.32 7.03
C MET A 1 -13.58 21.21 5.87
N THR A 2 -12.48 21.96 6.02
CA THR A 2 -11.90 22.73 4.91
C THR A 2 -11.23 21.77 3.93
N PRO A 3 -11.45 21.90 2.61
CA PRO A 3 -10.77 21.05 1.63
C PRO A 3 -9.25 21.20 1.75
N PRO A 4 -8.47 20.12 1.61
CA PRO A 4 -7.02 20.19 1.70
C PRO A 4 -6.47 21.07 0.59
N THR A 5 -5.48 21.88 0.94
CA THR A 5 -4.74 22.69 -0.03
C THR A 5 -3.83 21.80 -0.89
N LYS A 6 -3.53 22.25 -2.11
CA LYS A 6 -2.58 21.55 -3.01
C LYS A 6 -1.22 21.31 -2.32
N THR A 7 -0.77 22.27 -1.52
CA THR A 7 0.49 22.18 -0.77
C THR A 7 0.46 21.05 0.25
N GLN A 8 -0.65 20.90 1.00
CA GLN A 8 -0.82 19.80 1.96
C GLN A 8 -0.77 18.43 1.27
N ILE A 9 -1.46 18.28 0.13
CA ILE A 9 -1.44 17.04 -0.65
C ILE A 9 -0.02 16.70 -1.12
N LEU A 10 0.73 17.70 -1.61
CA LEU A 10 2.12 17.50 -2.03
C LEU A 10 3.04 17.12 -0.88
N HIS A 11 2.86 17.73 0.30
CA HIS A 11 3.63 17.37 1.49
C HIS A 11 3.31 15.94 1.93
N ALA A 12 2.03 15.58 2.04
CA ALA A 12 1.58 14.23 2.36
C ALA A 12 2.21 13.18 1.42
N TYR A 13 2.13 13.43 0.11
CA TYR A 13 2.76 12.56 -0.89
C TYR A 13 4.26 12.39 -0.66
N ARG A 14 4.99 13.50 -0.43
CA ARG A 14 6.44 13.46 -0.21
C ARG A 14 6.83 12.72 1.06
N HIS A 15 6.08 12.89 2.15
CA HIS A 15 6.33 12.19 3.41
C HIS A 15 6.08 10.69 3.27
N LEU A 16 4.95 10.30 2.69
CA LEU A 16 4.64 8.89 2.42
C LEU A 16 5.65 8.25 1.47
N TYR A 17 6.07 8.97 0.42
CA TYR A 17 7.04 8.46 -0.53
C TYR A 17 8.38 8.17 0.14
N ARG A 18 8.90 9.12 0.93
CA ARG A 18 10.18 8.95 1.64
C ARG A 18 10.11 7.83 2.67
N ALA A 19 9.06 7.81 3.48
CA ALA A 19 8.87 6.79 4.51
C ALA A 19 8.68 5.40 3.88
N GLY A 20 7.91 5.29 2.79
CA GLY A 20 7.68 4.03 2.08
C GLY A 20 8.96 3.47 1.44
N MET A 21 9.77 4.32 0.81
CA MET A 21 11.08 3.93 0.26
C MET A 21 12.04 3.45 1.36
N ALA A 22 12.04 4.15 2.51
CA ALA A 22 12.82 3.74 3.67
C ALA A 22 12.30 2.42 4.27
N ALA A 23 10.99 2.21 4.36
CA ALA A 23 10.38 1.00 4.91
C ALA A 23 10.75 -0.27 4.15
N VAL A 24 10.89 -0.16 2.82
CA VAL A 24 11.34 -1.27 1.95
C VAL A 24 12.86 -1.34 1.82
N HIS A 25 13.61 -0.57 2.60
CA HIS A 25 15.08 -0.49 2.59
C HIS A 25 15.64 -0.24 1.18
N TYR A 26 14.91 0.51 0.34
CA TYR A 26 15.26 0.76 -1.06
C TYR A 26 15.48 -0.50 -1.91
N ALA A 27 14.93 -1.65 -1.50
CA ALA A 27 15.11 -2.92 -2.18
C ALA A 27 14.39 -2.96 -3.53
N VAL A 28 14.99 -3.65 -4.50
CA VAL A 28 14.37 -3.94 -5.81
C VAL A 28 13.71 -5.32 -5.73
N PRO A 29 12.47 -5.53 -6.23
CA PRO A 29 11.60 -4.59 -6.96
C PRO A 29 10.72 -3.69 -6.08
N ALA A 30 10.65 -3.94 -4.76
CA ALA A 30 9.71 -3.32 -3.83
C ALA A 30 9.67 -1.78 -3.88
N ARG A 31 10.81 -1.12 -4.09
CA ARG A 31 10.89 0.34 -4.24
C ARG A 31 10.07 0.88 -5.42
N TYR A 32 10.04 0.14 -6.53
CA TYR A 32 9.29 0.53 -7.72
C TYR A 32 7.79 0.28 -7.51
N ASP A 33 7.45 -0.83 -6.86
CA ASP A 33 6.06 -1.15 -6.52
C ASP A 33 5.48 -0.12 -5.56
N MET A 34 6.23 0.26 -4.52
CA MET A 34 5.85 1.30 -3.56
C MET A 34 5.57 2.65 -4.24
N GLY A 35 6.47 3.10 -5.13
CA GLY A 35 6.28 4.34 -5.88
C GLY A 35 5.06 4.31 -6.79
N ASN A 36 4.90 3.22 -7.56
CA ASN A 36 3.76 3.04 -8.46
C ASN A 36 2.43 3.01 -7.71
N LYS A 37 2.40 2.34 -6.55
CA LYS A 37 1.24 2.26 -5.68
C LYS A 37 0.84 3.65 -5.16
N LEU A 38 1.80 4.41 -4.65
CA LEU A 38 1.55 5.75 -4.12
C LEU A 38 1.06 6.71 -5.23
N GLN A 39 1.68 6.67 -6.41
CA GLN A 39 1.23 7.47 -7.56
C GLN A 39 -0.21 7.15 -7.95
N ARG A 40 -0.59 5.87 -7.99
CA ARG A 40 -1.96 5.46 -8.32
C ARG A 40 -2.96 5.91 -7.27
N ALA A 41 -2.60 5.81 -5.99
CA ALA A 41 -3.45 6.28 -4.91
C ALA A 41 -3.75 7.78 -5.05
N PHE A 42 -2.71 8.61 -5.12
CA PHE A 42 -2.89 10.07 -5.21
C PHE A 42 -3.49 10.56 -6.54
N ARG A 43 -3.37 9.78 -7.63
CA ARG A 43 -3.93 10.15 -8.95
C ARG A 43 -5.40 9.78 -9.10
N ASN A 44 -5.81 8.63 -8.56
CA ASN A 44 -7.13 8.07 -8.81
C ASN A 44 -8.15 8.40 -7.71
N GLU A 45 -7.70 8.93 -6.57
CA GLU A 45 -8.59 9.24 -5.46
C GLU A 45 -9.22 10.62 -5.50
N PRO A 46 -10.48 10.72 -5.07
CA PRO A 46 -11.11 12.01 -4.87
C PRO A 46 -10.45 12.72 -3.68
N ILE A 47 -10.39 14.05 -3.77
CA ILE A 47 -9.82 14.93 -2.73
C ILE A 47 -10.57 14.78 -1.39
N GLU A 48 -11.84 14.37 -1.45
CA GLU A 48 -12.72 14.11 -0.30
C GLU A 48 -12.23 12.97 0.60
N ASN A 49 -11.46 12.02 0.06
CA ASN A 49 -10.88 10.91 0.82
C ASN A 49 -9.58 11.29 1.54
N PHE A 50 -9.14 12.54 1.42
CA PHE A 50 -7.92 12.99 2.07
C PHE A 50 -8.13 13.14 3.58
N ASP A 51 -7.50 12.25 4.34
CA ASP A 51 -7.49 12.27 5.79
C ASP A 51 -6.05 12.45 6.30
N GLN A 52 -5.78 13.63 6.86
CA GLN A 52 -4.46 13.99 7.37
C GLN A 52 -4.03 13.10 8.54
N GLU A 53 -4.95 12.73 9.43
CA GLU A 53 -4.65 11.86 10.58
C GLU A 53 -4.17 10.49 10.09
N ARG A 54 -4.90 9.91 9.12
CA ARG A 54 -4.52 8.62 8.54
C ARG A 54 -3.18 8.67 7.82
N ILE A 55 -2.88 9.77 7.14
CA ILE A 55 -1.60 9.97 6.45
C ILE A 55 -0.45 10.01 7.46
N ASP A 56 -0.59 10.80 8.53
CA ASP A 56 0.46 10.95 9.54
C ASP A 56 0.73 9.64 10.28
N ASN A 57 -0.33 8.90 10.63
CA ASN A 57 -0.21 7.56 11.22
C ASN A 57 0.49 6.58 10.27
N THR A 58 0.16 6.64 8.98
CA THR A 58 0.81 5.80 7.96
C THR A 58 2.28 6.14 7.78
N VAL A 59 2.63 7.42 7.79
CA VAL A 59 4.03 7.87 7.74
C VAL A 59 4.80 7.33 8.95
N ASN A 60 4.22 7.43 10.15
CA ASN A 60 4.85 6.88 11.37
C ASN A 60 5.02 5.36 11.28
N PHE A 61 3.98 4.64 10.86
CA PHE A 61 4.03 3.19 10.65
C PHE A 61 5.16 2.77 9.70
N LEU A 62 5.31 3.49 8.58
CA LEU A 62 6.39 3.23 7.61
C LEU A 62 7.78 3.56 8.17
N TRP A 63 7.91 4.59 9.00
CA TRP A 63 9.16 4.88 9.70
C TRP A 63 9.53 3.80 10.71
N VAL A 64 8.57 3.28 11.47
CA VAL A 64 8.78 2.13 12.36
C VAL A 64 9.23 0.91 11.56
N ALA A 65 8.53 0.60 10.45
CA ALA A 65 8.91 -0.47 9.53
C ALA A 65 10.31 -0.32 8.91
N ALA A 66 10.80 0.91 8.77
CA ALA A 66 12.16 1.17 8.28
C ALA A 66 13.22 0.93 9.37
N ARG A 67 12.93 1.33 10.61
CA ARG A 67 13.87 1.30 11.74
C ARG A 67 13.99 -0.10 12.36
N GLU A 68 12.88 -0.81 12.45
CA GLU A 68 12.81 -2.08 13.17
C GLU A 68 12.39 -3.22 12.24
N ASN A 69 12.97 -4.41 12.41
CA ASN A 69 12.53 -5.61 11.70
C ASN A 69 11.32 -6.25 12.42
N GLY A 70 10.33 -5.41 12.73
CA GLY A 70 9.14 -5.73 13.52
C GLY A 70 8.00 -6.30 12.67
N ILE A 71 6.80 -6.24 13.23
CA ILE A 71 5.58 -6.69 12.55
C ILE A 71 5.26 -5.73 11.40
N GLU A 72 5.49 -4.43 11.58
CA GLU A 72 5.30 -3.37 10.60
C GLU A 72 6.15 -3.63 9.36
N HIS A 73 7.43 -3.97 9.54
CA HIS A 73 8.32 -4.34 8.43
C HIS A 73 7.81 -5.56 7.68
N LYS A 74 7.39 -6.60 8.40
CA LYS A 74 6.81 -7.82 7.79
C LYS A 74 5.53 -7.52 7.03
N ILE A 75 4.66 -6.66 7.54
CA ILE A 75 3.43 -6.21 6.87
C ILE A 75 3.77 -5.47 5.58
N VAL A 76 4.67 -4.49 5.62
CA VAL A 76 5.09 -3.72 4.42
C VAL A 76 5.73 -4.63 3.38
N LYS A 77 6.59 -5.56 3.81
CA LYS A 77 7.20 -6.54 2.92
C LYS A 77 6.15 -7.42 2.25
N ASN A 78 5.18 -7.92 3.03
CA ASN A 78 4.09 -8.73 2.49
C ASN A 78 3.23 -7.93 1.48
N LEU A 79 2.92 -6.67 1.79
CA LEU A 79 2.23 -5.76 0.87
C LEU A 79 2.93 -5.68 -0.48
N CYS A 80 4.25 -5.43 -0.50
CA CYS A 80 5.01 -5.37 -1.74
C CYS A 80 5.02 -6.70 -2.49
N VAL A 81 5.17 -7.83 -1.79
CA VAL A 81 5.16 -9.16 -2.41
C VAL A 81 3.80 -9.47 -3.04
N VAL A 82 2.72 -9.24 -2.31
CA VAL A 82 1.35 -9.46 -2.81
C VAL A 82 1.05 -8.56 -4.00
N ASP A 83 1.43 -7.28 -3.96
CA ASP A 83 1.25 -6.36 -5.09
C ASP A 83 2.04 -6.79 -6.32
N TYR A 84 3.30 -7.21 -6.12
CA TYR A 84 4.15 -7.73 -7.20
C TYR A 84 3.51 -8.95 -7.87
N TRP A 85 3.03 -9.92 -7.08
CA TRP A 85 2.36 -11.10 -7.60
C TRP A 85 1.01 -10.78 -8.26
N ARG A 86 0.26 -9.81 -7.74
CA ARG A 86 -0.99 -9.36 -8.35
C ARG A 86 -0.74 -8.73 -9.71
N TYR A 87 0.33 -7.94 -9.85
CA TYR A 87 0.65 -7.26 -11.10
C TYR A 87 1.32 -8.18 -12.13
N SER A 88 2.24 -9.04 -11.70
CA SER A 88 2.89 -10.04 -12.55
C SER A 88 1.96 -11.20 -12.91
N GLY A 89 1.12 -11.63 -11.97
CA GLY A 89 0.09 -12.65 -12.15
C GLY A 89 -0.99 -12.21 -13.15
N ARG A 90 -1.41 -10.94 -13.15
CA ARG A 90 -2.31 -10.39 -14.19
C ARG A 90 -1.76 -10.50 -15.61
N ARG A 91 -0.42 -10.47 -15.79
CA ARG A 91 0.21 -10.69 -17.10
C ARG A 91 0.17 -12.18 -17.50
N ARG A 92 0.24 -13.10 -16.54
CA ARG A 92 0.14 -14.55 -16.79
C ARG A 92 -1.29 -15.06 -16.90
N SER A 93 -2.23 -14.54 -16.10
CA SER A 93 -3.61 -15.01 -16.02
C SER A 93 -4.47 -14.66 -17.24
N GLN A 94 -4.03 -13.71 -18.09
CA GLN A 94 -4.63 -13.55 -19.43
C GLN A 94 -4.57 -14.85 -20.25
N ALA A 95 -3.64 -15.76 -19.95
CA ALA A 95 -3.49 -17.04 -20.64
C ALA A 95 -4.31 -18.20 -20.03
N PHE A 96 -4.84 -18.10 -18.80
CA PHE A 96 -5.40 -19.25 -18.06
C PHE A 96 -6.67 -18.91 -17.26
N ARG A 97 -7.72 -18.39 -17.92
CA ARG A 97 -8.88 -17.75 -17.25
C ARG A 97 -9.78 -18.64 -16.36
N ASN A 98 -9.63 -19.98 -16.36
CA ASN A 98 -10.62 -20.89 -15.74
C ASN A 98 -10.02 -21.97 -14.81
N ASP A 99 -8.87 -21.71 -14.18
CA ASP A 99 -8.20 -22.68 -13.30
C ASP A 99 -8.75 -22.64 -11.84
N PRO A 100 -9.21 -23.76 -11.25
CA PRO A 100 -9.59 -23.85 -9.83
C PRO A 100 -8.52 -23.34 -8.86
N GLU A 101 -7.23 -23.50 -9.20
CA GLU A 101 -6.12 -22.98 -8.38
C GLU A 101 -6.13 -21.45 -8.31
N GLN A 102 -6.59 -20.77 -9.36
CA GLN A 102 -6.77 -19.31 -9.38
C GLN A 102 -7.98 -18.84 -8.57
N LEU A 103 -9.04 -19.63 -8.45
CA LEU A 103 -10.20 -19.30 -7.60
C LEU A 103 -9.85 -19.39 -6.10
N MET A 104 -9.07 -20.40 -5.70
CA MET A 104 -8.53 -20.49 -4.35
C MET A 104 -7.54 -19.34 -4.06
N SER A 105 -6.73 -18.96 -5.05
CA SER A 105 -5.89 -17.76 -5.00
C SER A 105 -6.73 -16.48 -4.79
N LEU A 106 -7.87 -16.35 -5.47
CA LEU A 106 -8.76 -15.20 -5.34
C LEU A 106 -9.37 -15.07 -3.94
N SER A 107 -9.81 -16.19 -3.33
CA SER A 107 -10.28 -16.21 -1.95
C SER A 107 -9.20 -15.73 -0.97
N ALA A 108 -7.96 -16.19 -1.14
CA ALA A 108 -6.84 -15.73 -0.32
C ALA A 108 -6.55 -14.22 -0.50
N TYR A 109 -6.65 -13.68 -1.73
CA TYR A 109 -6.54 -12.24 -1.97
C TYR A 109 -7.67 -11.44 -1.33
N ASN A 110 -8.89 -11.98 -1.28
CA ASN A 110 -10.03 -11.31 -0.65
C ASN A 110 -9.82 -11.23 0.87
N SER A 111 -9.52 -12.35 1.53
CA SER A 111 -9.23 -12.36 2.98
C SER A 111 -8.03 -11.46 3.32
N TYR A 112 -7.00 -11.44 2.47
CA TYR A 112 -5.89 -10.50 2.61
C TYR A 112 -6.37 -9.03 2.55
N THR A 113 -7.20 -8.71 1.56
CA THR A 113 -7.71 -7.34 1.36
C THR A 113 -8.58 -6.90 2.54
N GLU A 114 -9.44 -7.79 3.05
CA GLU A 114 -10.26 -7.56 4.24
C GLU A 114 -9.38 -7.30 5.48
N ASN A 115 -8.35 -8.11 5.69
CA ASN A 115 -7.42 -7.94 6.81
C ASN A 115 -6.65 -6.61 6.75
N ILE A 116 -6.22 -6.17 5.56
CA ILE A 116 -5.63 -4.83 5.38
C ILE A 116 -6.67 -3.74 5.67
N GLY A 117 -7.94 -3.94 5.27
CA GLY A 117 -9.04 -3.06 5.62
C GLY A 117 -9.22 -2.92 7.14
N TYR A 118 -9.28 -4.04 7.87
CA TYR A 118 -9.38 -4.02 9.33
C TYR A 118 -8.15 -3.36 9.99
N LEU A 119 -6.95 -3.61 9.47
CA LEU A 119 -5.73 -2.94 9.94
C LEU A 119 -5.82 -1.42 9.76
N ASN A 120 -6.30 -0.97 8.61
CA ASN A 120 -6.48 0.45 8.33
C ASN A 120 -7.49 1.10 9.26
N GLU A 121 -8.61 0.43 9.54
CA GLU A 121 -9.62 1.00 10.43
C GLU A 121 -9.16 1.01 11.89
N THR A 122 -8.53 -0.07 12.36
CA THR A 122 -8.07 -0.18 13.76
C THR A 122 -6.92 0.76 14.08
N MET A 123 -5.95 0.90 13.18
CA MET A 123 -4.77 1.76 13.38
C MET A 123 -4.91 3.14 12.73
N LYS A 124 -6.08 3.45 12.15
CA LYS A 124 -6.31 4.66 11.35
C LYS A 124 -5.18 4.86 10.33
N LEU A 125 -4.96 3.88 9.47
CA LEU A 125 -3.96 3.93 8.41
C LEU A 125 -4.62 4.11 7.05
N ALA A 126 -3.78 4.46 6.08
CA ALA A 126 -4.09 4.56 4.66
C ALA A 126 -3.19 3.61 3.84
N LEU A 127 -2.92 2.41 4.37
CA LEU A 127 -2.29 1.34 3.59
C LEU A 127 -3.29 0.87 2.54
N ARG A 128 -2.84 0.50 1.34
CA ARG A 128 -3.72 0.11 0.23
C ARG A 128 -3.23 -1.15 -0.42
#